data_AF-A0A7Y2TC82-F1
#
_entry.id   AF-A0A7Y2TC82-F1
#
_cell.length_a   1.000
_cell.length_b   1.000
_cell.length_c   1.000
_cell.angle_alpha   90.00
_cell.angle_beta   90.00
_cell.angle_gamma   90.00
#
_symmetry.space_group_name_H-M   'P 1'
#
loop_
_entity.id
_entity.type
_entity.pdbx_description
1 polymer ?
#
loop_
_entity_poly.entity_id
_entity_poly.type
_entity_poly.pdbx_seq_one_letter_code
_entity_poly.pdbx_strand_id
1 'polypeptide(L)' 'MQKIDFNHFIQVAGVMDQQEADMLTACGVNFLGFPLRLPVNKEDLTENEAKEIIQKLSHPNYGIVISYSSTADEAIEL' A
#
# COMPACT_ATOMS: atom_id res chain seq x y z
N MET A 1 -19.33 0.73 6.51
CA MET A 1 -18.09 1.19 5.85
C MET A 1 -17.89 2.66 6.22
N GLN A 2 -16.79 3.01 6.90
CA GLN A 2 -16.50 4.42 7.17
C GLN A 2 -16.15 5.13 5.86
N LYS A 3 -16.61 6.36 5.69
CA LYS A 3 -16.37 7.17 4.50
C LYS A 3 -14.91 7.65 4.53
N ILE A 4 -14.13 7.36 3.49
CA ILE A 4 -12.78 7.90 3.33
C ILE A 4 -12.94 9.38 2.95
N ASP A 5 -12.28 10.26 3.69
CA ASP A 5 -12.16 11.68 3.35
C ASP A 5 -10.88 11.90 2.54
N PHE A 6 -11.03 12.41 1.33
CA PHE A 6 -9.91 12.68 0.41
C PHE A 6 -9.46 14.14 0.42
N ASN A 7 -9.99 14.98 1.32
CA ASN A 7 -9.47 16.33 1.50
C ASN A 7 -8.02 16.28 2.05
N HIS A 8 -7.09 16.96 1.38
CA HIS A 8 -5.66 16.93 1.70
C HIS A 8 -5.03 15.53 1.66
N PHE A 9 -5.46 14.72 0.69
CA PHE A 9 -4.95 13.37 0.45
C PHE A 9 -3.47 13.36 0.05
N ILE A 10 -2.66 12.57 0.78
CA ILE A 10 -1.28 12.25 0.43
C ILE A 10 -1.15 10.73 0.40
N GLN A 11 -0.66 10.21 -0.73
CA GLN A 11 -0.21 8.83 -0.86
C GLN A 11 1.30 8.82 -1.10
N VAL A 12 2.00 7.94 -0.40
CA VAL A 12 3.42 7.63 -0.67
C VAL A 12 3.49 6.20 -1.20
N ALA A 13 3.98 6.05 -2.43
CA ALA A 13 4.09 4.76 -3.12
C ALA A 13 5.53 4.24 -3.07
N GLY A 14 5.69 2.91 -3.15
CA GLY A 14 6.99 2.25 -3.07
C GLY A 14 7.51 2.15 -1.64
N VAL A 15 6.60 1.90 -0.68
CA VAL A 15 7.00 1.64 0.71
C VAL A 15 7.81 0.35 0.76
N MET A 16 9.03 0.45 1.28
CA MET A 16 10.05 -0.59 1.18
C MET A 16 10.10 -1.53 2.39
N ASP A 17 9.63 -1.11 3.56
CA ASP A 17 9.58 -1.95 4.76
C ASP A 17 8.63 -1.41 5.85
N GLN A 18 8.56 -2.12 6.97
CA GLN A 18 7.76 -1.73 8.15
C GLN A 18 8.27 -0.44 8.79
N GLN A 19 9.58 -0.19 8.80
CA GLN A 19 10.14 0.98 9.45
C GLN A 19 9.75 2.26 8.70
N GLU A 20 9.78 2.22 7.38
CA GLU A 20 9.30 3.30 6.53
C GLU A 20 7.78 3.50 6.69
N ALA A 21 7.00 2.42 6.74
CA ALA A 21 5.57 2.51 7.00
C ALA A 21 5.26 3.21 8.33
N ASP A 22 5.97 2.85 9.40
CA ASP A 22 5.82 3.46 10.73
C ASP A 22 6.23 4.95 10.71
N MET A 23 7.32 5.29 10.03
CA MET A 23 7.76 6.68 9.87
C MET A 23 6.73 7.52 9.09
N LEU A 24 6.23 7.02 7.96
CA LEU A 24 5.26 7.73 7.12
C LEU A 24 3.95 7.99 7.87
N THR A 25 3.45 6.98 8.59
CA THR A 25 2.25 7.13 9.42
C THR A 25 2.46 8.12 10.57
N ALA A 26 3.64 8.15 11.19
CA ALA A 26 3.99 9.16 12.19
C ALA A 26 4.04 10.59 11.62
N CYS A 27 4.38 10.74 10.33
CA CYS A 27 4.30 12.01 9.60
C CYS A 27 2.87 12.40 9.18
N GLY A 28 1.86 11.54 9.44
CA GLY A 28 0.47 11.77 9.08
C GLY A 28 0.11 11.35 7.65
N VAL A 29 0.98 10.60 6.96
CA VAL A 29 0.60 9.96 5.69
C VAL A 29 -0.32 8.79 5.99
N ASN A 30 -1.51 8.80 5.38
CA ASN A 30 -2.53 7.78 5.64
C ASN A 30 -2.67 6.75 4.52
N PHE A 31 -2.02 6.93 3.37
CA PHE A 31 -2.15 6.04 2.22
C PHE A 31 -0.76 5.56 1.80
N LEU A 32 -0.48 4.30 2.10
CA LEU A 32 0.82 3.66 1.86
C LEU A 32 0.68 2.74 0.65
N GLY A 33 1.45 2.99 -0.40
CA GLY A 33 1.35 2.30 -1.68
C GLY A 33 2.39 1.19 -1.83
N PHE A 34 1.93 0.01 -2.21
CA PHE A 34 2.71 -1.21 -2.38
C PHE A 34 2.59 -1.69 -3.84
N PRO A 35 3.59 -1.39 -4.70
CA PRO A 35 3.61 -1.90 -6.06
C PRO A 35 3.90 -3.40 -6.11
N LEU A 36 3.01 -4.17 -6.73
CA LEU A 36 3.12 -5.63 -6.86
C LEU A 36 2.99 -6.07 -8.33
N ARG A 37 3.66 -7.17 -8.66
CA ARG A 37 3.80 -7.79 -9.99
C ARG A 37 4.30 -6.81 -11.06
N LEU A 38 5.39 -6.10 -10.79
CA LEU A 38 5.93 -5.08 -11.70
C LEU A 38 6.55 -5.70 -12.98
N PRO A 39 6.21 -5.21 -14.19
CA PRO A 39 6.69 -5.83 -15.44
C PRO A 39 8.14 -5.46 -15.82
N VAL A 40 8.67 -4.34 -15.31
CA VAL A 40 9.98 -3.80 -15.72
C VAL A 40 10.87 -3.30 -14.57
N ASN A 41 10.39 -3.31 -13.33
CA ASN A 41 11.17 -2.89 -12.15
C ASN A 41 11.15 -3.99 -11.09
N LYS A 42 12.20 -4.05 -10.28
CA LYS A 42 12.22 -4.92 -9.09
C LYS A 42 11.25 -4.35 -8.06
N GLU A 43 10.46 -5.22 -7.44
CA GLU A 43 9.63 -4.87 -6.30
C GLU A 43 10.50 -4.58 -5.07
N ASP A 44 10.11 -3.57 -4.30
CA ASP A 44 10.75 -3.27 -3.02
C ASP A 44 10.42 -4.34 -1.96
N LEU A 45 9.22 -4.92 -2.06
CA LEU A 45 8.68 -5.93 -1.15
C LEU A 45 8.04 -7.08 -1.93
N THR A 46 8.14 -8.29 -1.40
CA THR A 46 7.29 -9.41 -1.83
C THR A 46 5.83 -9.21 -1.39
N GLU A 47 4.89 -9.90 -2.05
CA GLU A 47 3.46 -9.85 -1.67
C GLU A 47 3.23 -10.22 -0.20
N ASN A 48 3.98 -11.19 0.33
CA ASN A 48 3.86 -11.60 1.74
C ASN A 48 4.34 -10.50 2.70
N GLU A 49 5.46 -9.83 2.40
CA GLU A 49 5.95 -8.73 3.23
C GLU A 49 5.00 -7.52 3.19
N ALA A 50 4.50 -7.18 2.00
CA ALA A 50 3.47 -6.13 1.86
C ALA A 50 2.22 -6.47 2.68
N LYS A 51 1.74 -7.72 2.61
CA LYS A 51 0.62 -8.21 3.41
C LYS A 51 0.86 -8.08 4.91
N GLU A 52 2.04 -8.45 5.40
CA GLU A 52 2.39 -8.33 6.82
C GLU A 52 2.35 -6.88 7.31
N ILE A 53 2.80 -5.92 6.50
CA ILE A 53 2.72 -4.49 6.83
C ILE A 53 1.27 -4.03 6.82
N ILE A 54 0.52 -4.32 5.75
CA ILE A 54 -0.88 -3.90 5.59
C ILE A 54 -1.75 -4.41 6.74
N GLN A 55 -1.54 -5.64 7.21
CA GLN A 55 -2.30 -6.22 8.33
C GLN A 55 -2.09 -5.50 9.66
N LYS A 56 -0.97 -4.78 9.83
CA LYS A 56 -0.68 -4.00 11.05
C LYS A 56 -1.22 -2.58 10.98
N LEU A 57 -1.64 -2.12 9.79
CA LEU A 57 -2.23 -0.80 9.63
C LEU A 57 -3.58 -0.74 10.35
N SER A 58 -3.76 0.32 11.14
CA SER A 58 -5.01 0.64 11.79
C SER A 58 -5.54 1.97 11.26
N HIS A 59 -6.86 2.15 11.33
CA HIS A 59 -7.49 3.41 10.94
C HIS A 59 -6.82 4.59 11.67
N PRO A 60 -6.51 5.71 10.97
CA PRO A 60 -6.92 6.08 9.62
C PRO A 60 -5.97 5.67 8.48
N ASN A 61 -5.08 4.70 8.67
CA ASN A 61 -4.08 4.32 7.68
C ASN A 61 -4.58 3.18 6.76
N TYR A 62 -4.22 3.25 5.49
CA TYR A 62 -4.68 2.36 4.43
C TYR A 62 -3.50 1.86 3.60
N GLY A 63 -3.49 0.55 3.33
CA GLY A 63 -2.61 -0.07 2.34
C GLY A 63 -3.25 0.01 0.95
N ILE A 64 -2.49 0.47 -0.03
CA ILE A 64 -2.92 0.62 -1.42
C ILE A 64 -2.08 -0.30 -2.29
N VAL A 65 -2.69 -1.37 -2.79
CA VAL A 65 -2.04 -2.26 -3.76
C VAL A 65 -2.03 -1.56 -5.11
N ILE A 66 -0.84 -1.42 -5.69
CA ILE A 66 -0.64 -0.81 -7.01
C ILE A 66 -0.19 -1.92 -7.96
N SER A 67 -0.94 -2.16 -9.03
CA SER A 67 -0.63 -3.22 -9.98
C SER A 67 -0.96 -2.80 -11.41
N TYR A 68 -0.40 -3.54 -12.37
CA TYR A 68 -0.72 -3.45 -13.80
C TYR A 68 -1.69 -4.55 -14.25
N SER A 69 -2.28 -5.28 -13.30
CA SER A 69 -3.36 -6.22 -13.59
C SER A 69 -4.45 -5.56 -14.43
N SER A 70 -4.92 -6.28 -15.44
CA SER A 70 -5.91 -5.79 -16.40
C SER A 70 -7.26 -6.49 -16.30
N THR A 71 -7.38 -7.43 -15.35
CA THR A 71 -8.60 -8.20 -15.11
C THR A 71 -9.01 -8.15 -13.64
N ALA A 72 -10.30 -8.30 -13.37
CA ALA A 72 -10.80 -8.32 -12.00
C ALA A 72 -10.29 -9.54 -11.22
N ASP A 73 -10.17 -10.70 -11.89
CA ASP A 73 -9.74 -11.95 -11.26
C ASP A 73 -8.29 -11.84 -10.76
N GLU A 74 -7.37 -11.36 -11.62
CA GLU A 74 -5.99 -11.08 -11.21
C GLU A 74 -5.91 -10.05 -10.08
N ALA A 75 -6.78 -9.03 -10.07
CA ALA A 75 -6.80 -8.01 -9.03
C ALA A 75 -7.30 -8.54 -7.67
N ILE A 76 -8.15 -9.57 -7.67
CA ILE A 76 -8.63 -10.25 -6.46
C ILE A 76 -7.55 -11.18 -5.88
N GLU A 77 -6.65 -11.70 -6.74
CA GLU A 77 -5.54 -12.57 -6.35
C GLU A 77 -4.32 -11.84 -5.77
N LEU A 78 -4.34 -10.51 -5.72
CA LEU A 78 -3.33 -9.68 -5.04
C LEU A 78 -3.65 -9.53 -3.55
#